data_AF-A0A168P1W0-F1
#
_entry.id   AF-A0A168P1W0-F1
#
_cell.length_a   1.000
_cell.length_b   1.000
_cell.length_c   1.000
_cell.angle_alpha   90.00
_cell.angle_beta   90.00
_cell.angle_gamma   90.00
#
_symmetry.space_group_name_H-M   'P 1'
#
loop_
_entity.id
_entity.type
_entity.pdbx_description
1 polymer ?
#
loop_
_entity_poly.entity_id
_entity_poly.type
_entity_poly.pdbx_seq_one_letter_code
_entity_poly.pdbx_strand_id
1 'polypeptide(L)'
;MACFPTYGRSFYLARAALNPPTSLCKKLFPANSEWIDRLAAKEHSPGDSIQPTVAENVFVQVIMMFRKTFMQDSVLMMELHPCYPIWQH
;
A
#
# COMPACT_ATOMS: atom_id res chain seq x y z
N MET A 1 18.35 -5.75 9.22
CA MET A 1 18.33 -6.56 8.00
C MET A 1 17.00 -7.30 7.99
N ALA A 2 16.13 -7.13 6.99
CA ALA A 2 15.05 -8.12 6.79
C ALA A 2 15.72 -9.49 6.67
N CYS A 3 15.17 -10.55 7.29
CA CYS A 3 15.77 -11.88 7.50
C CYS A 3 16.16 -12.67 6.23
N PHE A 4 16.70 -12.01 5.22
CA PHE A 4 17.29 -12.58 4.03
C PHE A 4 18.67 -13.13 4.39
N PRO A 5 18.95 -14.41 4.11
CA PRO A 5 20.27 -14.98 4.34
C PRO A 5 21.29 -14.29 3.42
N THR A 6 22.46 -13.95 3.96
CA THR A 6 23.59 -13.37 3.23
C THR A 6 24.17 -14.31 2.17
N TYR A 7 23.93 -15.61 2.31
CA TYR A 7 24.36 -16.65 1.37
C TYR A 7 23.19 -17.13 0.50
N GLY A 8 22.88 -16.35 -0.54
CA GLY A 8 22.53 -16.84 -1.89
C GLY A 8 21.27 -17.69 -2.13
N ARG A 9 20.47 -18.04 -1.12
CA ARG A 9 19.15 -18.67 -1.31
C ARG A 9 18.12 -18.05 -0.38
N SER A 10 17.81 -16.78 -0.65
CA SER A 10 16.58 -16.18 -0.17
C SER A 10 15.40 -16.87 -0.85
N PHE A 11 14.46 -17.39 -0.08
CA PHE A 11 13.12 -17.68 -0.60
C PHE A 11 12.49 -16.32 -0.98
N TYR A 12 12.71 -15.88 -2.22
CA TYR A 12 11.92 -14.80 -2.79
C TYR A 12 10.55 -15.42 -3.06
N LEU A 13 9.56 -15.06 -2.23
CA LEU A 13 8.18 -15.20 -2.64
C LEU A 13 8.03 -14.29 -3.86
N ALA A 14 7.96 -14.92 -5.04
CA ALA A 14 7.73 -14.22 -6.28
C ALA A 14 6.41 -13.48 -6.12
N ARG A 15 6.46 -12.15 -6.00
CA ARG A 15 5.24 -11.34 -6.01
C ARG A 15 4.46 -11.73 -7.25
N ALA A 16 3.17 -11.99 -7.08
CA ALA A 16 2.30 -12.27 -8.20
C ALA A 16 2.50 -11.16 -9.24
N ALA A 17 2.86 -11.54 -10.48
CA ALA A 17 3.13 -10.59 -11.57
C ALA A 17 1.87 -9.77 -11.98
N LEU A 18 0.72 -10.12 -11.41
CA LEU A 18 -0.55 -9.47 -11.65
C LEU A 18 -0.69 -8.26 -10.73
N ASN A 19 -0.92 -7.10 -11.34
CA ASN A 19 -1.36 -5.93 -10.62
C ASN A 19 -2.80 -6.17 -10.13
N PRO A 20 -3.07 -6.06 -8.81
CA PRO A 20 -4.42 -6.22 -8.30
C PRO A 20 -5.34 -5.14 -8.89
N PRO A 21 -6.64 -5.43 -9.11
CA PRO A 21 -7.58 -4.46 -9.65
C PRO A 21 -7.61 -3.17 -8.82
N THR A 22 -7.57 -2.01 -9.49
CA THR A 22 -7.57 -0.70 -8.82
C THR A 22 -8.79 -0.50 -7.93
N SER A 23 -9.96 -0.99 -8.34
CA SER A 23 -11.21 -0.94 -7.56
C SER A 23 -11.08 -1.68 -6.22
N LEU A 24 -10.36 -2.80 -6.20
CA LEU A 24 -10.11 -3.59 -5.00
C LEU A 24 -9.09 -2.91 -4.08
N CYS A 25 -8.00 -2.36 -4.65
CA CYS A 25 -7.01 -1.59 -3.89
C CYS A 25 -7.59 -0.33 -3.24
N LYS A 26 -8.59 0.30 -3.87
CA LYS A 26 -9.27 1.49 -3.30
C LYS A 26 -10.13 1.16 -2.08
N LYS A 27 -10.60 -0.09 -1.94
CA LYS A 27 -11.34 -0.52 -0.74
C LYS A 27 -10.45 -0.63 0.49
N LEU A 28 -9.19 -1.00 0.31
CA LEU A 28 -8.20 -0.96 1.38
C LEU A 28 -7.87 0.50 1.69
N PHE A 29 -8.17 0.93 2.91
CA PHE A 29 -7.87 2.28 3.42
C PHE A 29 -8.45 3.39 2.50
N PRO A 30 -9.78 3.53 2.40
CA PRO A 30 -10.43 4.44 1.46
C PRO A 30 -10.01 5.91 1.62
N ALA A 31 -9.69 6.35 2.83
CA ALA A 31 -9.25 7.72 3.11
C ALA A 31 -8.03 8.16 2.27
N ASN A 32 -7.17 7.25 1.83
CA ASN A 32 -5.98 7.64 1.06
C ASN A 32 -6.28 8.15 -0.35
N SER A 33 -7.36 7.71 -1.00
CA SER A 33 -7.71 8.33 -2.29
C SER A 33 -8.12 9.78 -2.08
N GLU A 34 -8.86 10.05 -1.01
CA GLU A 34 -9.19 11.42 -0.60
C GLU A 34 -7.93 12.23 -0.26
N TRP A 35 -6.97 11.65 0.46
CA TRP A 35 -5.69 12.32 0.74
C TRP A 35 -4.85 12.56 -0.52
N ILE A 36 -4.82 11.63 -1.48
CA ILE A 36 -4.16 11.83 -2.77
C ILE A 36 -4.79 13.02 -3.51
N ASP A 37 -6.12 13.06 -3.58
CA ASP A 37 -6.84 14.13 -4.27
C ASP A 37 -6.62 15.49 -3.58
N ARG A 38 -6.60 15.50 -2.23
CA ARG A 38 -6.29 16.70 -1.43
C ARG A 38 -4.85 17.18 -1.61
N LEU A 39 -3.89 16.28 -1.72
CA LEU A 39 -2.49 16.63 -2.00
C LEU A 39 -2.34 17.22 -3.41
N ALA A 40 -2.98 16.61 -4.42
CA ALA A 40 -2.98 17.11 -5.79
C ALA A 40 -3.65 18.50 -5.89
N ALA A 41 -4.77 18.72 -5.19
CA ALA A 41 -5.44 20.02 -5.16
C ALA A 41 -4.60 21.10 -4.48
N LYS A 42 -3.86 20.75 -3.42
CA LYS A 42 -2.96 21.68 -2.71
C LYS A 42 -1.74 22.08 -3.53
N GLU A 43 -1.21 21.18 -4.36
CA GLU A 43 -0.09 21.50 -5.26
C GLU A 43 -0.48 22.57 -6.30
N HIS A 44 -1.77 22.67 -6.63
CA HIS A 44 -2.31 23.62 -7.60
C HIS A 44 -2.89 24.92 -7.01
N SER A 45 -3.00 25.06 -5.67
CA SER A 45 -3.54 26.27 -5.02
C SER A 45 -2.44 27.07 -4.31
N PRO A 46 -2.06 28.26 -4.81
CA PRO A 46 -0.98 29.06 -4.23
C PRO A 46 -1.34 29.79 -2.91
N GLY A 47 -2.61 29.75 -2.48
CA GLY A 47 -3.17 30.67 -1.48
C GLY A 47 -3.40 30.13 -0.07
N ASP A 48 -3.42 28.81 0.14
CA ASP A 48 -3.72 28.20 1.45
C ASP A 48 -2.48 27.49 2.02
N SER A 49 -1.90 28.07 3.07
CA SER A 49 -0.53 27.80 3.53
C SER A 49 -0.42 26.71 4.61
N ILE A 50 -0.81 25.48 4.27
CA ILE A 50 -0.13 24.30 4.84
C ILE A 50 0.33 23.46 3.67
N GLN A 51 1.55 23.77 3.19
CA GLN A 51 2.28 22.88 2.28
C GLN A 51 2.29 21.48 2.89
N PRO A 52 1.94 20.44 2.12
CA PRO A 52 2.07 19.09 2.61
C PRO A 52 3.51 18.87 3.06
N THR A 53 3.69 18.43 4.30
CA THR A 53 5.03 18.14 4.79
C THR A 53 5.57 16.96 3.98
N VAL A 54 6.88 16.94 3.68
CA VAL A 54 7.53 15.84 2.93
C VAL A 54 7.14 14.46 3.50
N ALA A 55 7.00 14.36 4.82
CA ALA A 55 6.55 13.15 5.50
C ALA A 55 5.12 12.72 5.12
N GLU A 56 4.17 13.66 4.96
CA GLU A 56 2.79 13.36 4.58
C GLU A 56 2.72 12.78 3.16
N ASN A 57 3.45 13.40 2.22
CA ASN A 57 3.55 12.93 0.84
C ASN A 57 4.14 11.52 0.77
N VAL A 58 5.25 11.29 1.47
CA VAL A 58 5.92 9.98 1.52
C VAL A 58 5.00 8.95 2.20
N PHE A 59 4.30 9.31 3.27
CA PHE A 59 3.39 8.41 3.97
C PHE A 59 2.24 7.93 3.07
N VAL A 60 1.60 8.85 2.34
CA VAL A 60 0.54 8.52 1.37
C VAL A 60 1.05 7.60 0.26
N GLN A 61 2.27 7.83 -0.25
CA GLN A 61 2.90 6.94 -1.24
C GLN A 61 3.21 5.55 -0.68
N VAL A 62 3.72 5.47 0.56
CA VAL A 62 3.98 4.19 1.23
C VAL A 62 2.68 3.40 1.41
N ILE A 63 1.59 4.05 1.81
CA ILE A 63 0.27 3.41 1.94
C ILE A 63 -0.25 2.93 0.57
N MET A 64 -0.01 3.67 -0.51
CA MET A 64 -0.35 3.23 -1.87
C MET A 64 0.43 1.98 -2.28
N MET A 65 1.73 1.94 -2.01
CA MET A 65 2.58 0.78 -2.31
C MET A 65 2.18 -0.42 -1.44
N PHE A 66 1.90 -0.18 -0.16
CA PHE A 66 1.46 -1.19 0.79
C PHE A 66 0.19 -1.89 0.33
N ARG A 67 -0.82 -1.16 -0.17
CA ARG A 67 -2.06 -1.80 -0.69
C ARG A 67 -1.80 -2.80 -1.79
N LYS A 68 -0.92 -2.44 -2.73
CA LYS A 68 -0.63 -3.32 -3.87
C LYS A 68 0.03 -4.60 -3.39
N THR A 69 1.06 -4.48 -2.55
CA THR A 69 1.76 -5.63 -1.98
C THR A 69 0.85 -6.45 -1.08
N PHE A 70 0.07 -5.82 -0.20
CA PHE A 70 -0.90 -6.50 0.65
C PHE A 70 -1.91 -7.30 -0.16
N MET A 71 -2.50 -6.72 -1.22
CA MET A 71 -3.44 -7.44 -2.08
C MET A 71 -2.79 -8.61 -2.83
N GLN A 72 -1.56 -8.43 -3.32
CA GLN A 72 -0.83 -9.51 -4.01
C GLN A 72 -0.58 -10.69 -3.06
N ASP A 73 -0.13 -10.40 -1.85
CA ASP A 73 0.25 -11.41 -0.87
C ASP A 73 -0.98 -11.98 -0.13
N SER A 74 -2.09 -11.24 -0.11
CA SER A 74 -3.34 -11.66 0.55
C SER A 74 -3.88 -12.98 0.01
N VAL A 75 -3.70 -13.27 -1.29
CA VAL A 75 -4.14 -14.53 -1.89
C VAL A 75 -3.51 -15.73 -1.15
N LEU A 76 -2.20 -15.69 -0.96
CA LEU A 76 -1.46 -16.72 -0.23
C LEU A 76 -1.81 -16.70 1.26
N MET A 77 -1.92 -15.52 1.85
CA MET A 77 -2.21 -15.39 3.28
C MET A 77 -3.64 -15.86 3.63
N MET A 78 -4.60 -15.72 2.72
CA MET A 78 -5.95 -16.26 2.88
C MET A 78 -5.98 -17.78 2.77
N GLU A 79 -5.12 -18.38 1.94
CA GLU A 79 -4.98 -19.84 1.83
C GLU A 79 -4.28 -20.45 3.06
N LEU A 80 -3.19 -19.84 3.51
CA LEU A 80 -2.41 -20.31 4.66
C LEU A 80 -3.10 -20.03 6.01
N HIS A 81 -3.80 -18.90 6.10
CA HIS A 81 -4.36 -18.40 7.36
C HIS A 81 -5.80 -17.88 7.17
N PRO A 82 -6.76 -18.74 6.82
CA PRO A 82 -8.13 -18.34 6.51
C PRO A 82 -8.88 -17.72 7.69
N CYS A 83 -8.47 -18.02 8.93
CA CYS A 83 -9.13 -17.53 10.16
C CYS A 83 -8.55 -16.22 10.70
N TYR A 84 -7.66 -15.54 9.97
CA TYR A 84 -7.09 -14.28 10.45
C TYR A 84 -8.16 -13.17 10.55
N PRO A 85 -8.15 -12.34 11.63
CA PRO A 85 -9.16 -11.31 11.83
C PRO A 85 -9.25 -10.28 10.69
N ILE A 86 -8.15 -10.06 9.96
CA ILE A 86 -8.11 -9.13 8.83
C ILE A 86 -9.03 -9.53 7.66
N TRP A 87 -9.48 -10.78 7.61
CA TRP A 87 -10.42 -11.29 6.60
C TRP A 87 -11.89 -11.21 7.03
N GLN A 88 -12.19 -10.73 8.25
CA GLN A 88 -13.55 -10.74 8.83
C GLN A 88 -14.31 -9.41 8.65
N HIS A 89 -13.82 -8.52 7.79
CA HIS A 89 -14.36 -7.17 7.59
C HIS A 89 -15.19 -7.05 6.30
#